data_AF-A0A8B6Y4Q3-F1
#
_entry.id   AF-A0A8B6Y4Q3-F1
#
_cell.length_a   1.000
_cell.length_b   1.000
_cell.length_c   1.000
_cell.angle_alpha   90.00
_cell.angle_beta   90.00
_cell.angle_gamma   90.00
#
_symmetry.space_group_name_H-M   'P 1'
#
loop_
_entity.id
_entity.type
_entity.pdbx_description
1 polymer ?
#
loop_
_entity_poly.entity_id
_entity_poly.type
_entity_poly.pdbx_seq_one_letter_code
_entity_poly.pdbx_strand_id
1 'polypeptide(L)'
;MVDVKNMFHQFEVDTVFNMPLHCGEEFTGSIGTEELLHAELVWVRTEQLIAKKLNTFSDICQSLNLKYDSDGVLRLHGRFPNVLVELDIKHPIYLQTDLMFTKLLILRAHEKTSNAGVNSTLNGIRSKFWFARGKRILSLIKRCIVSKKVQ
;
A
#
# COMPACT_ATOMS: atom_id res chain seq x y z
N MET A 1 -1.00 10.49 35.35
CA MET A 1 -2.11 9.66 34.83
C MET A 1 -2.75 10.41 33.69
N VAL A 2 -2.35 10.14 32.45
CA VAL A 2 -3.05 10.66 31.27
C VAL A 2 -3.94 9.52 30.79
N ASP A 3 -5.25 9.72 30.90
CA ASP A 3 -6.27 8.75 30.58
C ASP A 3 -6.32 8.54 29.06
N VAL A 4 -5.75 7.41 28.60
CA VAL A 4 -5.61 7.06 27.17
C VAL A 4 -6.93 6.49 26.61
N LYS A 5 -7.99 6.40 27.41
CA LYS A 5 -9.26 5.79 27.00
C LYS A 5 -10.15 6.68 26.13
N ASN A 6 -9.80 7.94 25.89
CA ASN A 6 -10.69 8.89 25.22
C ASN A 6 -10.21 9.48 23.88
N MET A 7 -9.27 8.83 23.19
CA MET A 7 -8.85 9.23 21.82
C MET A 7 -9.30 8.26 20.71
N PHE A 8 -10.20 7.33 21.02
CA PHE A 8 -10.60 6.25 20.10
C PHE A 8 -12.01 6.37 19.51
N HIS A 9 -12.71 7.49 19.74
CA HIS A 9 -14.03 7.75 19.15
C HIS A 9 -13.99 8.94 18.20
N GLN A 10 -13.54 8.73 16.97
CA GLN A 10 -14.04 9.40 15.77
C GLN A 10 -13.20 8.98 14.56
N PHE A 11 -13.53 7.85 13.98
CA PHE A 11 -13.43 7.64 12.53
C PHE A 11 -14.49 6.59 12.21
N GLU A 12 -15.74 7.07 12.13
CA GLU A 12 -16.87 6.32 11.60
C GLU A 12 -16.52 5.80 10.22
N VAL A 13 -16.96 4.57 9.94
CA VAL A 13 -16.79 3.88 8.66
C VAL A 13 -17.37 4.68 7.48
N ASP A 14 -18.20 5.69 7.79
CA ASP A 14 -18.80 6.62 6.86
C ASP A 14 -17.83 7.66 6.32
N THR A 15 -16.68 7.95 6.96
CA THR A 15 -15.75 8.98 6.45
C THR A 15 -14.91 8.53 5.26
N VAL A 16 -14.85 7.23 4.92
CA VAL A 16 -14.12 6.77 3.71
C VAL A 16 -14.99 6.96 2.47
N PHE A 17 -16.31 6.88 2.61
CA PHE A 17 -17.29 7.14 1.55
C PHE A 17 -17.85 8.58 1.58
N ASN A 18 -17.77 9.29 2.72
CA ASN A 18 -18.14 10.71 2.88
C ASN A 18 -16.94 11.66 3.02
N MET A 19 -15.71 11.22 2.74
CA MET A 19 -14.67 12.20 2.43
C MET A 19 -15.09 12.84 1.11
N PRO A 20 -15.17 14.18 1.01
CA PRO A 20 -15.46 14.78 -0.27
C PRO A 20 -14.33 14.36 -1.22
N LEU A 21 -14.60 13.36 -2.06
CA LEU A 21 -14.29 13.53 -3.47
C LEU A 21 -14.85 14.91 -3.74
N HIS A 22 -14.00 15.90 -4.05
CA HIS A 22 -14.48 17.19 -4.52
C HIS A 22 -15.43 16.90 -5.69
N CYS A 23 -16.71 16.79 -5.38
CA CYS A 23 -17.77 16.36 -6.28
C CYS A 23 -18.45 17.67 -6.65
N GLY A 24 -18.01 18.25 -7.76
CA GLY A 24 -18.51 19.55 -8.20
C GLY A 24 -17.77 20.21 -9.36
N GLU A 25 -16.58 19.77 -9.74
CA GLU A 25 -15.92 20.26 -10.96
C GLU A 25 -15.72 19.10 -11.92
N GLU A 26 -16.44 19.12 -13.05
CA GLU A 26 -16.05 18.35 -14.22
C GLU A 26 -14.68 18.88 -14.68
N PHE A 27 -13.60 18.26 -14.21
CA PHE A 27 -12.27 18.60 -14.67
C PHE A 27 -12.09 18.09 -16.10
N THR A 28 -12.41 18.96 -17.05
CA THR A 28 -12.14 18.80 -18.50
C THR A 28 -10.65 18.98 -18.84
N GLY A 29 -9.75 18.74 -17.87
CA GLY A 29 -8.31 18.93 -17.97
C GLY A 29 -7.51 17.63 -17.92
N SER A 30 -6.26 17.68 -18.36
CA SER A 30 -5.32 16.56 -18.19
C SER A 30 -5.10 16.28 -16.70
N ILE A 31 -5.25 15.01 -16.30
CA ILE A 31 -5.03 14.53 -14.93
C ILE A 31 -3.71 15.07 -14.37
N GLY A 32 -3.80 15.76 -13.23
CA GLY A 32 -2.65 16.32 -12.53
C GLY A 32 -1.85 15.27 -11.76
N THR A 33 -0.56 15.52 -11.54
CA THR A 33 0.28 14.66 -10.69
C THR A 33 -0.23 14.63 -9.25
N GLU A 34 -0.72 15.75 -8.74
CA GLU A 34 -1.29 15.85 -7.39
C GLU A 34 -2.55 14.99 -7.23
N GLU A 35 -3.43 14.99 -8.24
CA GLU A 35 -4.64 14.17 -8.25
C GLU A 35 -4.30 12.68 -8.23
N LEU A 36 -3.29 12.26 -9.02
CA LEU A 36 -2.82 10.88 -9.03
C LEU A 36 -2.23 10.46 -7.67
N LEU A 37 -1.43 11.33 -7.05
CA LEU A 37 -0.84 11.06 -5.73
C LEU A 37 -1.93 10.96 -4.66
N HIS A 38 -2.92 11.85 -4.71
CA HIS A 38 -4.06 11.80 -3.79
C HIS A 38 -4.87 10.52 -3.96
N ALA A 39 -5.21 10.17 -5.21
CA ALA A 39 -5.92 8.94 -5.51
C ALA A 39 -5.15 7.71 -5.00
N GLU A 40 -3.84 7.64 -5.23
CA GLU A 40 -2.99 6.54 -4.74
C GLU A 40 -3.07 6.41 -3.20
N LEU A 41 -2.96 7.51 -2.46
CA LEU A 41 -3.09 7.51 -1.00
C LEU A 41 -4.47 7.02 -0.54
N VAL A 42 -5.54 7.46 -1.19
CA VAL A 42 -6.92 7.01 -0.87
C VAL A 42 -7.06 5.50 -1.05
N TRP A 43 -6.52 4.94 -2.14
CA TRP A 43 -6.55 3.50 -2.38
C TRP A 43 -5.75 2.73 -1.33
N VAL A 44 -4.56 3.20 -0.96
CA VAL A 44 -3.72 2.61 0.09
C VAL A 44 -4.45 2.59 1.44
N ARG A 45 -5.01 3.73 1.86
CA ARG A 45 -5.76 3.84 3.12
C ARG A 45 -6.94 2.87 3.14
N THR A 46 -7.70 2.82 2.06
CA THR A 46 -8.84 1.91 1.90
C THR A 46 -8.40 0.45 2.04
N GLU A 47 -7.31 0.07 1.37
CA GLU A 47 -6.76 -1.28 1.47
C GLU A 47 -6.39 -1.61 2.93
N GLN A 48 -5.70 -0.70 3.62
CA GLN A 48 -5.26 -0.90 5.00
C GLN A 48 -6.42 -0.97 5.99
N LEU A 49 -7.50 -0.21 5.76
CA LEU A 49 -8.73 -0.30 6.55
C LEU A 49 -9.43 -1.64 6.37
N ILE A 50 -9.43 -2.19 5.15
CA ILE A 50 -9.94 -3.54 4.89
C ILE A 50 -9.04 -4.58 5.59
N ALA A 51 -7.72 -4.42 5.51
CA ALA A 51 -6.76 -5.31 6.17
C ALA A 51 -6.91 -5.29 7.70
N LYS A 52 -7.27 -4.14 8.30
CA LYS A 52 -7.52 -3.99 9.74
C LYS A 52 -8.65 -4.87 10.26
N LYS A 53 -9.59 -5.27 9.40
CA LYS A 53 -10.68 -6.19 9.75
C LYS A 53 -10.24 -7.66 9.85
N LEU A 54 -9.00 -7.98 9.48
CA LEU A 54 -8.47 -9.34 9.56
C LEU A 54 -8.02 -9.67 10.98
N ASN A 55 -8.33 -10.88 11.45
CA ASN A 55 -7.96 -11.33 12.80
C ASN A 55 -6.44 -11.32 13.05
N THR A 56 -5.64 -11.48 11.99
CA THR A 56 -4.16 -11.49 12.07
C THR A 56 -3.55 -10.10 12.04
N PHE A 57 -4.34 -9.02 11.87
CA PHE A 57 -3.81 -7.69 11.65
C PHE A 57 -2.98 -7.17 12.83
N SER A 58 -3.44 -7.40 14.06
CA SER A 58 -2.72 -6.97 15.27
C SER A 58 -1.33 -7.62 15.37
N ASP A 59 -1.27 -8.94 15.18
CA ASP A 59 -0.01 -9.71 15.23
C ASP A 59 0.96 -9.24 14.13
N ILE A 60 0.44 -8.96 12.94
CA ILE A 60 1.24 -8.41 11.84
C ILE A 60 1.77 -7.02 12.20
N CYS A 61 0.95 -6.14 12.77
CA CYS A 61 1.39 -4.81 13.19
C CYS A 61 2.51 -4.87 14.22
N GLN A 62 2.41 -5.77 15.21
CA GLN A 62 3.42 -5.93 16.24
C GLN A 62 4.70 -6.54 15.70
N SER A 63 4.60 -7.64 14.93
CA SER A 63 5.77 -8.36 14.40
C SER A 63 6.57 -7.53 13.38
N LEU A 64 5.90 -6.66 12.63
CA LEU A 64 6.51 -5.81 11.61
C LEU A 64 6.76 -4.36 12.07
N ASN A 65 6.47 -4.05 13.35
CA ASN A 65 6.58 -2.71 13.93
C ASN A 65 5.94 -1.63 13.02
N LEU A 66 4.67 -1.87 12.69
CA LEU A 66 3.87 -1.00 11.82
C LEU A 66 3.39 0.23 12.59
N LYS A 67 3.53 1.42 12.00
CA LYS A 67 3.06 2.69 12.58
C LYS A 67 2.45 3.56 11.50
N TYR A 68 1.45 4.34 11.88
CA TYR A 68 0.87 5.35 11.01
C TYR A 68 1.82 6.54 10.86
N ASP A 69 1.85 7.10 9.66
CA ASP A 69 2.55 8.36 9.36
C ASP A 69 1.61 9.58 9.40
N SER A 70 2.12 10.74 8.98
CA SER A 70 1.33 11.98 8.85
C SER A 70 0.19 11.88 7.84
N ASP A 71 0.33 11.00 6.85
CA ASP A 71 -0.68 10.74 5.83
C ASP A 71 -1.67 9.64 6.28
N GLY A 72 -1.62 9.19 7.54
CA GLY A 72 -2.54 8.17 8.04
C GLY A 72 -2.40 6.82 7.33
N VAL A 73 -1.26 6.55 6.68
CA VAL A 73 -0.95 5.24 6.11
C VAL A 73 -0.02 4.46 7.02
N LEU A 74 -0.24 3.15 7.07
CA LEU A 74 0.52 2.24 7.90
C LEU A 74 1.85 1.89 7.21
N ARG A 75 2.97 2.17 7.87
CA ARG A 75 4.33 1.98 7.35
C ARG A 75 5.19 1.12 8.26
N LEU A 76 6.10 0.38 7.64
CA LEU A 76 7.10 -0.46 8.31
C LEU A 76 8.15 0.42 8.99
N HIS A 77 8.40 0.23 10.29
CA HIS A 77 9.49 0.89 10.99
C HIS A 77 10.51 -0.14 11.47
N GLY A 78 11.80 0.03 11.18
CA GLY A 78 12.79 -1.02 11.45
C GLY A 78 14.26 -0.64 11.29
N ARG A 79 15.08 -1.64 10.96
CA ARG A 79 16.54 -1.73 11.17
C ARG A 79 17.44 -0.66 10.52
N PHE A 80 16.89 0.30 9.77
CA PHE A 80 17.65 1.38 9.14
C PHE A 80 17.25 2.78 9.67
N PRO A 81 17.34 3.03 11.00
CA PRO A 81 16.93 4.33 11.55
C PRO A 81 17.80 5.49 11.05
N ASN A 82 19.06 5.23 10.69
CA ASN A 82 20.08 6.27 10.45
C ASN A 82 20.49 6.44 8.97
N VAL A 83 19.68 5.95 8.02
CA VAL A 83 19.97 6.14 6.59
C VAL A 83 19.23 7.38 6.08
N LEU A 84 19.96 8.28 5.38
CA LEU A 84 19.43 9.42 4.64
C LEU A 84 18.92 8.94 3.27
N VAL A 85 17.75 8.32 3.26
CA VAL A 85 17.03 7.92 2.04
C VAL A 85 15.58 8.40 2.13
N GLU A 86 14.91 8.40 0.97
CA GLU A 86 13.50 8.76 0.84
C GLU A 86 12.62 7.95 1.82
N LEU A 87 11.54 8.59 2.30
CA LEU A 87 10.67 8.02 3.33
C LEU A 87 10.09 6.66 2.91
N ASP A 88 9.70 6.53 1.64
CA ASP A 88 9.13 5.30 1.08
C ASP A 88 10.13 4.14 1.09
N ILE A 89 11.43 4.42 0.92
CA ILE A 89 12.51 3.44 0.99
C ILE A 89 12.80 3.08 2.45
N LYS A 90 12.83 4.10 3.32
CA LYS A 90 13.15 3.95 4.75
C LYS A 90 12.03 3.22 5.51
N HIS A 91 10.80 3.60 5.22
CA HIS A 91 9.57 3.21 5.88
C HIS A 91 8.51 2.84 4.82
N PRO A 92 8.67 1.68 4.16
CA PRO A 92 7.76 1.27 3.10
C PRO A 92 6.32 1.10 3.59
N ILE A 93 5.39 1.43 2.72
CA ILE A 93 3.95 1.35 2.97
C ILE A 93 3.54 -0.12 3.08
N TYR A 94 2.89 -0.50 4.18
CA TYR A 94 2.41 -1.86 4.37
C TYR A 94 1.15 -2.11 3.53
N LEU A 95 1.14 -3.20 2.77
CA LEU A 95 0.01 -3.68 2.00
C LEU A 95 -0.25 -5.16 2.25
N GLN A 96 -1.53 -5.55 2.27
CA GLN A 96 -1.92 -6.93 2.54
C GLN A 96 -2.01 -7.71 1.22
N THR A 97 -1.21 -8.77 1.11
CA THR A 97 -0.98 -9.50 -0.16
C THR A 97 -2.24 -10.07 -0.82
N ASP A 98 -3.30 -10.27 -0.05
CA ASP A 98 -4.49 -11.01 -0.49
C ASP A 98 -5.58 -10.09 -1.07
N LEU A 99 -5.42 -8.78 -0.91
CA LEU A 99 -6.35 -7.77 -1.36
C LEU A 99 -6.14 -7.43 -2.84
N MET A 100 -7.20 -6.92 -3.48
CA MET A 100 -7.23 -6.72 -4.93
C MET A 100 -6.26 -5.63 -5.39
N PHE A 101 -6.16 -4.52 -4.65
CA PHE A 101 -5.25 -3.42 -4.99
C PHE A 101 -3.79 -3.90 -5.03
N THR A 102 -3.31 -4.59 -4.00
CA THR A 102 -1.98 -5.21 -4.00
C THR A 102 -1.74 -6.15 -5.19
N LYS A 103 -2.71 -6.98 -5.56
CA LYS A 103 -2.57 -7.88 -6.73
C LYS A 103 -2.42 -7.10 -8.04
N LEU A 104 -3.22 -6.06 -8.23
CA LEU A 104 -3.16 -5.19 -9.40
C LEU A 104 -1.83 -4.43 -9.46
N LEU A 105 -1.37 -3.92 -8.33
CA LEU A 105 -0.05 -3.27 -8.21
C LEU A 105 1.07 -4.21 -8.66
N ILE A 106 1.06 -5.46 -8.17
CA ILE A 106 2.04 -6.48 -8.53
C ILE A 106 1.99 -6.78 -10.03
N LEU A 107 0.80 -6.96 -10.60
CA LEU A 107 0.64 -7.27 -12.03
C LEU A 107 1.10 -6.12 -12.92
N ARG A 108 0.78 -4.88 -12.56
CA ARG A 108 1.22 -3.67 -13.28
C ARG A 108 2.74 -3.50 -13.21
N ALA A 109 3.34 -3.71 -12.04
CA ALA A 109 4.79 -3.68 -11.90
C ALA A 109 5.44 -4.77 -12.76
N HIS A 110 4.88 -5.98 -12.74
CA HIS A 110 5.37 -7.11 -13.51
C HIS A 110 5.30 -6.87 -15.02
N GLU A 111 4.21 -6.26 -15.52
CA GLU A 111 4.10 -5.88 -16.93
C GLU A 111 5.21 -4.91 -17.35
N LYS A 112 5.51 -3.90 -16.53
CA LYS A 112 6.60 -2.95 -16.77
C LYS A 112 7.99 -3.59 -16.75
N THR A 113 8.20 -4.61 -15.93
CA THR A 113 9.49 -5.28 -15.73
C THR A 113 9.55 -6.68 -16.33
N SER A 114 8.62 -7.03 -17.23
CA SER A 114 8.44 -8.40 -17.73
C SER A 114 9.71 -8.99 -18.34
N ASN A 115 10.54 -8.16 -18.96
CA ASN A 115 11.81 -8.58 -19.57
C ASN A 115 12.97 -8.69 -18.58
N ALA A 116 12.85 -8.05 -17.40
CA ALA A 116 13.89 -7.98 -16.38
C ALA A 116 13.73 -9.06 -15.28
N GLY A 117 12.68 -9.87 -15.36
CA GLY A 117 12.42 -10.99 -14.45
C GLY A 117 11.82 -10.62 -13.10
N VAL A 118 11.48 -11.65 -12.33
CA VAL A 118 10.70 -11.55 -11.07
C VAL A 118 11.38 -10.70 -9.99
N ASN A 119 12.71 -10.80 -9.87
CA ASN A 119 13.46 -10.05 -8.85
C ASN A 119 13.42 -8.55 -9.13
N SER A 120 13.48 -8.14 -10.40
CA SER A 120 13.38 -6.75 -10.81
C SER A 120 12.00 -6.18 -10.50
N THR A 121 10.93 -6.94 -10.78
CA THR A 121 9.56 -6.61 -10.35
C THR A 121 9.48 -6.39 -8.85
N LEU A 122 9.99 -7.35 -8.08
CA LEU A 122 9.94 -7.31 -6.62
C LEU A 122 10.73 -6.13 -6.05
N ASN A 123 11.90 -5.82 -6.61
CA ASN A 123 12.72 -4.69 -6.19
C ASN A 123 12.03 -3.36 -6.49
N GLY A 124 11.44 -3.22 -7.68
CA GLY A 124 10.70 -2.03 -8.07
C GLY A 124 9.47 -1.76 -7.20
N ILE A 125 8.83 -2.80 -6.66
CA ILE A 125 7.73 -2.58 -5.71
C ILE A 125 8.26 -2.32 -4.29
N ARG A 126 9.33 -3.01 -3.89
CA ARG A 126 9.94 -2.87 -2.55
C ARG A 126 10.58 -1.52 -2.27
N SER A 127 10.81 -0.68 -3.28
CA SER A 127 11.24 0.70 -3.08
C SER A 127 10.17 1.56 -2.40
N LYS A 128 8.89 1.16 -2.46
CA LYS A 128 7.76 1.92 -1.89
C LYS A 128 6.83 1.11 -1.00
N PHE A 129 6.64 -0.18 -1.30
CA PHE A 129 5.64 -1.01 -0.64
C PHE A 129 6.24 -2.27 0.00
N TRP A 130 5.64 -2.71 1.09
CA TRP A 130 5.98 -3.94 1.81
C TRP A 130 4.77 -4.86 1.93
N PHE A 131 4.99 -6.17 1.80
CA PHE A 131 3.92 -7.17 1.88
C PHE A 131 4.30 -8.36 2.76
N ALA A 132 3.34 -8.88 3.51
CA ALA A 132 3.56 -9.98 4.45
C ALA A 132 3.90 -11.34 3.79
N ARG A 133 3.47 -11.60 2.55
CA ARG A 133 3.53 -12.95 1.94
C ARG A 133 4.21 -12.99 0.57
N GLY A 134 5.53 -12.86 0.53
CA GLY A 134 6.33 -12.87 -0.71
C GLY A 134 6.07 -14.08 -1.64
N LYS A 135 5.87 -15.29 -1.11
CA LYS A 135 5.57 -16.48 -1.92
C LYS A 135 4.30 -16.36 -2.78
N ARG A 136 3.28 -15.66 -2.28
CA ARG A 136 2.04 -15.42 -3.04
C ARG A 136 2.27 -14.48 -4.22
N ILE A 137 3.15 -13.49 -4.06
CA ILE A 137 3.56 -12.57 -5.13
C ILE A 137 4.17 -13.34 -6.29
N LEU A 138 5.11 -14.25 -6.00
CA LEU A 138 5.71 -15.11 -7.03
C LEU A 138 4.66 -15.94 -7.77
N SER A 139 3.66 -16.46 -7.05
CA SER A 139 2.58 -17.24 -7.67
C SER A 139 1.70 -16.40 -8.62
N LEU A 140 1.45 -15.13 -8.29
CA LEU A 140 0.70 -14.20 -9.14
C LEU A 140 1.48 -13.89 -10.42
N ILE A 141 2.77 -13.62 -10.29
CA ILE A 141 3.65 -13.33 -11.42
C ILE A 141 3.75 -14.53 -12.38
N LYS A 142 3.90 -15.75 -11.85
CA LYS A 142 3.91 -16.99 -12.64
C LYS A 142 2.60 -17.26 -13.38
N ARG A 143 1.47 -16.82 -12.82
CA ARG A 143 0.14 -16.99 -13.45
C ARG A 143 -0.19 -15.90 -14.46
N CYS A 144 0.58 -14.81 -14.49
CA CYS A 144 0.37 -13.70 -15.42
C CYS A 144 0.51 -14.17 -16.87
N ILE A 145 -0.44 -13.76 -17.72
CA ILE A 145 -0.47 -14.12 -19.15
C ILE A 145 0.72 -13.52 -19.90
N VAL A 146 1.19 -12.34 -19.48
CA VAL A 146 2.38 -11.69 -20.06
C VAL A 146 3.61 -12.58 -19.92
N SER A 147 3.82 -13.19 -18.75
CA SER A 147 4.93 -14.14 -18.52
C SER A 147 4.85 -15.38 -19.41
N LYS A 148 3.64 -15.81 -19.79
CA LYS A 148 3.43 -17.01 -20.62
C LYS A 148 3.72 -16.77 -22.11
N LYS A 149 3.72 -15.52 -22.58
CA LYS A 149 3.98 -15.18 -23.98
C LYS A 149 5.48 -15.09 -24.32
N VAL A 150 6.33 -14.98 -23.31
CA VAL A 150 7.80 -14.77 -23.46
C VAL A 150 8.56 -16.08 -23.29
N GLN A 151 7.87 -17.22 -23.13
CA GLN A 151 8.47 -18.52 -22.85
C GLN A 151 8.19 -19.55 -23.94
#